data_AF-A0A8W8MNB3-F1
#
_entry.id   AF-A0A8W8MNB3-F1
#
_cell.length_a   1.000
_cell.length_b   1.000
_cell.length_c   1.000
_cell.angle_alpha   90.00
_cell.angle_beta   90.00
_cell.angle_gamma   90.00
#
_symmetry.space_group_name_H-M   'P 1'
#
loop_
_entity.id
_entity.type
_entity.pdbx_description
1 polymer ?
#
loop_
_entity_poly.entity_id
_entity_poly.type
_entity_poly.pdbx_seq_one_letter_code
_entity_poly.pdbx_strand_id
1 'polypeptide(L)'
;MIFQLFVCFHLLCNITSFAKECNIGYIGSNCSRPCRYPSYGKGCQHECSNCSKENCDARFGCLTPNVSIDTDNTRLSEDSIQLIYVTIGLISSGFFIIFTSVACMFLIRGRSARHERSRY
;
A
#
# COMPACT_ATOMS: atom_id res chain seq x y z
N MET A 1 -15.76 6.15 -5.54
CA MET A 1 -15.70 5.40 -4.26
C MET A 1 -16.48 4.07 -4.26
N ILE A 2 -17.47 3.85 -5.15
CA ILE A 2 -18.27 2.60 -5.22
C ILE A 2 -17.55 1.45 -5.97
N PHE A 3 -16.59 1.76 -6.85
CA PHE A 3 -15.85 0.75 -7.64
C PHE A 3 -14.86 -0.11 -6.82
N GLN A 4 -14.49 0.33 -5.61
CA GLN A 4 -13.61 -0.43 -4.72
C GLN A 4 -14.29 -1.69 -4.13
N LEU A 5 -15.63 -1.73 -4.12
CA LEU A 5 -16.39 -2.84 -3.52
C LEU A 5 -16.49 -4.07 -4.43
N PHE A 6 -16.54 -3.90 -5.75
CA PHE A 6 -16.77 -4.99 -6.71
C PHE A 6 -15.51 -5.81 -7.02
N VAL A 7 -14.32 -5.20 -6.96
CA VAL A 7 -13.04 -5.89 -7.21
C VAL A 7 -12.63 -6.76 -6.01
N CYS A 8 -13.16 -6.46 -4.82
CA CYS A 8 -12.90 -7.24 -3.62
C CYS A 8 -13.53 -8.65 -3.71
N PHE A 9 -14.74 -8.81 -4.25
CA PHE A 9 -15.48 -10.08 -4.15
C PHE A 9 -14.92 -11.25 -5.00
N HIS A 10 -14.18 -10.99 -6.08
CA HIS A 10 -13.64 -12.04 -6.96
C HIS A 10 -12.13 -12.32 -6.77
N LEU A 11 -11.41 -11.46 -6.03
CA LEU A 11 -9.97 -11.60 -5.77
C LEU A 11 -9.64 -12.02 -4.32
N LEU A 12 -10.61 -12.01 -3.40
CA LEU A 12 -10.43 -12.45 -2.01
C LEU A 12 -10.12 -13.95 -1.86
N CYS A 13 -10.16 -14.74 -2.94
CA CYS A 13 -9.79 -16.16 -2.92
C CYS A 13 -8.27 -16.43 -3.14
N ASN A 14 -7.43 -15.39 -3.34
CA ASN A 14 -5.97 -15.56 -3.39
C ASN A 14 -5.26 -14.92 -2.19
N ILE A 15 -5.81 -15.21 -1.01
CA ILE A 15 -5.08 -15.65 0.19
C ILE A 15 -3.81 -14.85 0.51
N THR A 16 -4.06 -13.67 1.07
CA THR A 16 -3.55 -13.30 2.41
C THR A 16 -2.43 -14.18 2.97
N SER A 17 -1.19 -13.92 2.54
CA SER A 17 -0.09 -13.86 3.50
C SER A 17 -0.13 -12.47 4.11
N PHE A 18 -1.05 -12.23 5.07
CA PHE A 18 -0.91 -11.08 5.96
C PHE A 18 0.23 -11.42 6.91
N ALA A 19 1.48 -11.28 6.43
CA ALA A 19 2.60 -11.15 7.33
C ALA A 19 2.24 -9.97 8.23
N LYS A 20 1.99 -10.23 9.51
CA LYS A 20 1.80 -9.18 10.51
C LYS A 20 3.14 -8.48 10.64
N GLU A 21 3.44 -7.56 9.74
CA GLU A 21 4.61 -6.72 9.83
C GLU A 21 4.49 -5.90 11.12
N CYS A 22 5.56 -5.91 11.91
CA CYS A 22 5.59 -5.12 13.13
C CYS A 22 5.71 -3.64 12.83
N ASN A 23 5.11 -2.83 13.71
CA ASN A 23 5.31 -1.39 13.69
C ASN A 23 6.82 -1.09 13.73
N ILE A 24 7.20 0.02 13.09
CA ILE A 24 8.57 0.49 13.10
C ILE A 24 9.15 0.50 14.53
N GLY A 25 10.37 -0.01 14.68
CA GLY A 25 11.05 -0.14 15.97
C GLY A 25 10.65 -1.34 16.83
N TYR A 26 9.83 -2.27 16.32
CA TYR A 26 9.44 -3.50 17.03
C TYR A 26 9.66 -4.76 16.20
N ILE A 27 9.96 -5.87 16.86
CA ILE A 27 10.27 -7.19 16.29
C ILE A 27 9.70 -8.34 17.13
N GLY A 28 9.73 -9.55 16.55
CA GLY A 28 9.29 -10.79 17.16
C GLY A 28 7.91 -11.24 16.68
N SER A 29 7.50 -12.46 17.05
CA SER A 29 6.26 -13.11 16.61
C SER A 29 4.97 -12.35 16.96
N ASN A 30 5.03 -11.41 17.92
CA ASN A 30 3.92 -10.56 18.35
C ASN A 30 4.30 -9.08 18.46
N CYS A 31 5.40 -8.66 17.81
CA CYS A 31 5.88 -7.27 17.88
C CYS A 31 6.09 -6.76 19.32
N SER A 32 6.34 -7.67 20.26
CA SER A 32 6.42 -7.36 21.69
C SER A 32 7.80 -6.89 22.11
N ARG A 33 8.81 -7.01 21.23
CA ARG A 33 10.19 -6.64 21.54
C ARG A 33 10.54 -5.38 20.76
N PRO A 34 10.91 -4.28 21.41
CA PRO A 34 11.49 -3.15 20.70
C PRO A 34 12.84 -3.56 20.09
N CYS A 35 13.30 -2.80 19.09
CA CYS A 35 14.65 -2.99 18.54
C CYS A 35 15.70 -2.82 19.65
N ARG A 36 16.69 -3.71 19.64
CA ARG A 36 17.80 -3.67 20.59
C ARG A 36 18.89 -2.77 20.03
N TYR A 37 19.40 -1.86 20.85
CA TYR A 37 20.57 -1.06 20.50
C TYR A 37 21.72 -1.96 20.01
N PRO A 38 22.41 -1.60 18.91
CA PRO A 38 22.33 -0.32 18.19
C PRO A 38 21.27 -0.26 17.09
N SER A 39 20.43 -1.28 16.91
CA SER A 39 19.53 -1.35 15.76
C SER A 39 18.24 -0.54 15.92
N TYR A 40 17.72 0.04 14.82
CA TYR A 40 16.47 0.81 14.76
C TYR A 40 15.76 0.69 13.40
N GLY A 41 14.54 1.22 13.30
CA GLY A 41 13.76 1.30 12.05
C GLY A 41 12.86 0.08 11.77
N LYS A 42 12.34 -0.03 10.54
CA LYS A 42 11.41 -1.12 10.17
C LYS A 42 12.19 -2.43 10.20
N GLY A 43 11.88 -3.38 11.09
CA GLY A 43 12.63 -4.63 11.19
C GLY A 43 14.05 -4.50 11.74
N CYS A 44 14.40 -3.38 12.38
CA CYS A 44 15.71 -3.14 13.00
C CYS A 44 16.92 -3.26 12.03
N GLN A 45 16.77 -2.79 10.79
CA GLN A 45 17.80 -2.86 9.73
C GLN A 45 18.77 -1.68 9.74
N HIS A 46 18.50 -0.62 10.49
CA HIS A 46 19.39 0.54 10.62
C HIS A 46 20.15 0.50 11.95
N GLU A 47 21.26 1.21 12.04
CA GLU A 47 22.14 1.20 13.22
C GLU A 47 22.44 2.61 13.73
N CYS A 48 22.27 2.83 15.03
CA CYS A 48 22.61 4.04 15.77
C CYS A 48 24.11 4.10 16.03
N SER A 49 24.88 4.46 15.01
CA SER A 49 26.35 4.55 15.11
C SER A 49 26.84 5.87 15.72
N ASN A 50 26.03 6.94 15.67
CA ASN A 50 26.45 8.31 16.02
C ASN A 50 25.78 8.86 17.29
N CYS A 51 25.30 7.98 18.18
CA CYS A 51 24.70 8.41 19.44
C CYS A 51 24.78 7.34 20.53
N SER A 52 24.65 7.79 21.77
CA SER A 52 24.54 6.91 22.94
C SER A 52 23.23 6.11 22.90
N LYS A 53 23.19 4.99 23.64
CA LYS A 53 21.98 4.17 23.77
C LYS A 53 20.75 4.96 24.24
N GLU A 54 20.96 5.99 25.06
CA GLU A 54 19.89 6.81 25.65
C GLU A 54 19.27 7.78 24.62
N ASN A 55 20.04 8.12 23.58
CA ASN A 55 19.62 9.01 22.50
C ASN A 55 19.19 8.25 21.22
N CYS A 56 19.26 6.92 21.23
CA CYS A 56 18.84 6.06 20.12
C CYS A 56 17.41 5.57 20.34
N ASP A 57 16.46 6.20 19.65
CA ASP A 57 15.08 5.75 19.60
C ASP A 57 14.95 4.56 18.64
N ALA A 58 14.20 3.53 19.03
CA ALA A 58 14.03 2.33 18.23
C ALA A 58 13.33 2.59 16.88
N ARG A 59 12.57 3.68 16.76
CA ARG A 59 11.86 4.07 15.54
C ARG A 59 12.67 5.04 14.70
N PHE A 60 13.15 6.11 15.33
CA PHE A 60 13.75 7.25 14.64
C PHE A 60 15.29 7.24 14.61
N GLY A 61 15.92 6.38 15.41
CA GLY A 61 17.37 6.34 15.55
C GLY A 61 17.87 7.46 16.46
N CYS A 62 19.00 8.09 16.11
CA CYS A 62 19.60 9.14 16.93
C CYS A 62 18.77 10.44 16.93
N LEU A 63 18.20 10.80 18.08
CA LEU A 63 17.49 12.05 18.26
C LEU A 63 18.51 13.17 18.50
N THR A 64 18.89 13.93 17.47
CA THR A 64 19.71 15.12 17.62
C THR A 64 18.88 16.26 18.23
N PRO A 65 19.29 16.86 19.35
CA PRO A 65 18.70 18.08 19.84
C PRO A 65 19.22 19.24 18.99
N ASN A 66 18.60 19.46 17.81
CA ASN A 66 18.49 20.75 17.13
C ASN A 66 17.99 20.55 15.69
N VAL A 67 16.68 20.64 15.51
CA VAL A 67 16.10 21.13 14.25
C VAL A 67 15.19 22.27 14.64
N SER A 68 15.68 23.49 14.43
CA SER A 68 14.85 24.69 14.37
C SER A 68 13.76 24.45 13.34
N ILE A 69 12.50 24.50 13.79
CA ILE A 69 11.32 24.44 12.95
C ILE A 69 11.38 25.64 12.02
N ASP A 70 11.83 25.45 10.77
CA ASP A 70 11.58 26.44 9.73
C ASP A 70 10.15 26.21 9.23
N THR A 71 9.24 27.01 9.75
CA THR A 71 7.83 27.03 9.35
C THR A 71 7.72 27.93 8.14
N ASP A 72 7.93 27.44 6.92
CA ASP A 72 7.43 28.13 5.72
C ASP A 72 7.33 27.24 4.48
N ASN A 73 6.23 27.42 3.73
CA ASN A 73 5.87 26.81 2.42
C ASN A 73 5.16 25.45 2.38
N THR A 74 4.03 25.28 3.10
CA THR A 74 3.08 24.18 2.76
C THR A 74 1.62 24.58 2.96
N ARG A 75 1.17 25.60 2.24
CA ARG A 75 -0.27 25.86 2.00
C ARG A 75 -0.61 26.17 0.53
N LEU A 76 0.39 26.11 -0.35
CA LEU A 76 0.25 26.28 -1.80
C LEU A 76 0.37 24.92 -2.51
N SER A 77 -0.30 23.87 -2.01
CA SER A 77 -0.40 22.58 -2.72
C SER A 77 -1.40 21.57 -2.13
N GLU A 78 -2.45 21.97 -1.41
CA GLU A 78 -3.44 20.98 -0.93
C GLU A 78 -4.60 20.81 -1.92
N ASP A 79 -5.06 21.90 -2.56
CA ASP A 79 -6.14 21.86 -3.54
C ASP A 79 -5.72 21.31 -4.91
N SER A 80 -4.49 21.61 -5.35
CA SER A 80 -3.97 21.12 -6.63
C SER A 80 -3.80 19.60 -6.65
N ILE A 81 -3.48 19.01 -5.49
CA ILE A 81 -3.28 17.56 -5.34
C ILE A 81 -4.62 16.81 -5.39
N GLN A 82 -5.69 17.36 -4.80
CA GLN A 82 -7.03 16.75 -4.83
C GLN A 82 -7.56 16.60 -6.26
N LEU A 83 -7.39 17.62 -7.11
CA LEU A 83 -7.85 17.58 -8.51
C LEU A 83 -7.11 16.52 -9.33
N ILE A 84 -5.81 16.33 -9.07
CA ILE A 84 -4.99 15.30 -9.72
C ILE A 84 -5.48 13.89 -9.35
N TYR A 85 -5.78 13.62 -8.08
CA TYR A 85 -6.30 12.30 -7.68
C TYR A 85 -7.69 12.00 -8.25
N VAL A 86 -8.57 13.01 -8.32
CA VAL A 86 -9.92 12.85 -8.90
C VAL A 86 -9.82 12.51 -10.40
N THR A 87 -8.97 13.21 -11.14
CA THR A 87 -8.81 12.98 -12.58
C THR A 87 -8.24 11.59 -12.89
N ILE A 88 -7.24 11.13 -12.14
CA ILE A 88 -6.69 9.76 -12.28
C ILE A 88 -7.74 8.69 -11.96
N GLY A 89 -8.58 8.92 -10.95
CA GLY A 89 -9.67 8.00 -10.59
C GLY A 89 -10.70 7.80 -11.70
N LEU A 90 -11.07 8.88 -12.40
CA LEU A 90 -12.06 8.81 -13.50
C LEU A 90 -11.51 8.07 -14.71
N ILE A 91 -10.26 8.34 -15.09
CA ILE A 91 -9.61 7.69 -16.24
C ILE A 91 -9.42 6.19 -15.98
N SER A 92 -8.86 5.84 -14.82
CA SER A 92 -8.57 4.44 -14.46
C SER A 92 -9.83 3.57 -14.40
N SER A 93 -10.92 4.08 -13.82
CA SER A 93 -12.20 3.35 -13.75
C SER A 93 -12.84 3.15 -15.13
N GLY A 94 -12.79 4.14 -16.02
CA GLY A 94 -13.31 4.03 -17.37
C GLY A 94 -12.60 2.94 -18.19
N PHE A 95 -11.26 2.96 -18.20
CA PHE A 95 -10.47 1.95 -18.92
C PHE A 95 -10.71 0.53 -18.40
N PHE A 96 -10.87 0.36 -17.09
CA PHE A 96 -11.14 -0.95 -16.49
C PHE A 96 -12.50 -1.52 -16.90
N ILE A 97 -13.55 -0.69 -16.95
CA ILE A 97 -14.88 -1.10 -17.42
C ILE A 97 -14.84 -1.50 -18.90
N ILE A 98 -14.12 -0.74 -19.73
CA ILE A 98 -13.98 -1.06 -21.15
C ILE A 98 -13.25 -2.40 -21.31
N PHE A 99 -12.12 -2.59 -20.62
CA PHE A 99 -11.34 -3.82 -20.72
C PHE A 99 -12.13 -5.05 -20.25
N THR A 100 -12.84 -4.95 -19.12
CA THR A 100 -13.67 -6.04 -18.59
C THR A 100 -14.83 -6.39 -19.51
N SER A 101 -15.52 -5.40 -20.08
CA SER A 101 -16.62 -5.64 -21.04
C SER A 101 -16.13 -6.33 -22.32
N VAL A 102 -14.97 -5.92 -22.84
CA VAL A 102 -14.33 -6.54 -24.02
C VAL A 102 -13.93 -7.98 -23.71
N ALA A 103 -13.27 -8.23 -22.57
CA ALA A 103 -12.93 -9.57 -22.13
C ALA A 103 -14.18 -10.46 -21.99
N CYS A 104 -15.24 -9.95 -21.35
CA CYS A 104 -16.53 -10.66 -21.24
C CYS A 104 -17.12 -10.97 -22.62
N MET A 105 -17.07 -10.05 -23.57
CA MET A 105 -17.55 -10.28 -24.94
C MET A 105 -16.78 -11.41 -25.65
N PHE A 106 -15.47 -11.49 -25.46
CA PHE A 106 -14.65 -12.58 -25.98
C PHE A 106 -14.96 -13.92 -25.29
N LEU A 107 -15.17 -13.91 -23.97
CA LEU A 107 -15.55 -15.11 -23.21
C LEU A 107 -16.94 -15.63 -23.60
N ILE A 108 -17.91 -14.73 -23.83
CA ILE A 108 -19.27 -15.08 -24.26
C ILE A 108 -19.25 -15.67 -25.68
N ARG A 109 -18.50 -15.05 -26.60
CA ARG A 109 -18.31 -15.60 -27.96
C ARG A 109 -17.65 -16.99 -27.93
N GLY A 110 -16.66 -17.18 -27.07
CA GLY A 110 -16.01 -18.48 -26.86
C GLY A 110 -16.94 -19.53 -26.23
N ARG A 111 -17.89 -19.12 -25.38
CA ARG A 111 -18.92 -20.02 -24.83
C ARG A 111 -20.03 -20.33 -25.82
N SER A 112 -20.41 -19.40 -26.70
CA SER A 112 -21.36 -19.65 -27.79
C SER A 112 -20.81 -20.74 -28.75
N ALA A 113 -19.52 -20.67 -29.09
CA ALA A 113 -18.86 -21.70 -29.89
C ALA A 113 -18.76 -23.07 -29.19
N ARG A 114 -18.71 -23.11 -27.84
CA ARG A 114 -18.77 -24.38 -27.09
C ARG A 114 -20.18 -24.93 -26.91
N HIS A 115 -21.20 -24.07 -26.90
CA HIS A 115 -22.59 -24.52 -26.75
C HIS A 115 -23.12 -25.22 -28.01
N GLU A 116 -22.70 -24.79 -29.22
CA GLU A 116 -23.05 -25.45 -30.49
C GLU A 116 -22.50 -26.90 -30.56
N ARG A 117 -21.30 -27.14 -30.00
CA ARG A 117 -20.64 -28.47 -29.98
C ARG A 117 -21.20 -29.43 -28.91
N SER A 118 -22.09 -28.96 -28.02
CA SER A 118 -22.78 -29.81 -27.03
C SER A 118 -24.17 -30.28 -27.51
N ARG A 119 -24.57 -29.89 -28.73
CA ARG A 119 -25.87 -30.24 -29.36
C ARG A 119 -25.71 -31.13 -30.61
N TYR A 120 -24.53 -31.72 -30.81
CA TYR A 120 -24.25 -32.75 -31.82
C TYR A 120 -23.56 -33.93 -31.15
#